data_AF-A0A2E6RGX5-F1
#
_entry.id   AF-A0A2E6RGX5-F1
#
_cell.length_a   1.000
_cell.length_b   1.000
_cell.length_c   1.000
_cell.angle_alpha   90.00
_cell.angle_beta   90.00
_cell.angle_gamma   90.00
#
_symmetry.space_group_name_H-M   'P 1'
#
loop_
_entity.id
_entity.type
_entity.pdbx_description
1 polymer ?
#
loop_
_entity_poly.entity_id
_entity_poly.type
_entity_poly.pdbx_seq_one_letter_code
_entity_poly.pdbx_strand_id
1 'polypeptide(L)'
;MLDGAPRQGLVLQIAEQVSENFVFAIFFTYLDGQPIWVVGNSSPALTQPGPVAIQMSTLENGEFISDPNQPPADQVTVDSAGSIQIEVIDCNRIRVNYDFSPLGKGTGSMELDRLVRIAGYDCNPLQ
;
A
#
# COMPACT_ATOMS: atom_id res chain seq x y z
N MET A 1 -11.27 -11.16 7.14
CA MET A 1 -10.58 -12.06 6.17
C MET A 1 -11.51 -12.24 4.98
N LEU A 2 -11.04 -12.05 3.75
CA LEU A 2 -11.84 -12.36 2.56
C LEU A 2 -11.72 -13.87 2.28
N ASP A 3 -12.81 -14.61 2.49
CA ASP A 3 -12.83 -16.05 2.25
C ASP A 3 -12.54 -16.36 0.78
N GLY A 4 -11.57 -17.25 0.53
CA GLY A 4 -11.22 -17.74 -0.80
C GLY A 4 -9.89 -17.25 -1.38
N ALA A 5 -9.20 -16.28 -0.75
CA ALA A 5 -7.95 -15.73 -1.26
C ALA A 5 -6.73 -15.96 -0.33
N PRO A 6 -6.24 -17.20 -0.16
CA PRO A 6 -5.02 -17.44 0.59
C PRO A 6 -3.83 -16.70 -0.06
N ARG A 7 -3.00 -16.04 0.77
CA ARG A 7 -1.78 -15.29 0.36
C ARG A 7 -2.00 -13.91 -0.28
N GLN A 8 -3.13 -13.25 -0.03
CA GLN A 8 -3.24 -11.81 -0.23
C GLN A 8 -2.92 -11.04 1.06
N GLY A 9 -2.38 -9.83 0.96
CA GLY A 9 -2.09 -9.00 2.13
C GLY A 9 -1.62 -7.58 1.80
N LEU A 10 -2.15 -6.60 2.52
CA LEU A 10 -1.67 -5.22 2.49
C LEU A 10 -0.63 -5.02 3.59
N VAL A 11 0.60 -4.66 3.20
CA VAL A 11 1.67 -4.25 4.10
C VAL A 11 1.76 -2.73 4.05
N LEU A 12 1.76 -2.09 5.22
CA LEU A 12 1.99 -0.66 5.38
C LEU A 12 3.31 -0.46 6.10
N GLN A 13 4.22 0.29 5.49
CA GLN A 13 5.48 0.72 6.09
C GLN A 13 5.40 2.23 6.35
N ILE A 14 5.56 2.62 7.60
CA ILE A 14 5.75 4.03 7.97
C ILE A 14 7.24 4.31 7.80
N ALA A 15 7.56 5.30 6.97
CA ALA A 15 8.93 5.68 6.67
C ALA A 15 9.14 7.16 7.00
N GLU A 16 10.32 7.45 7.54
CA GLU A 16 10.73 8.80 7.95
C GLU A 16 11.78 9.29 6.94
N GLN A 17 11.48 10.39 6.26
CA GLN A 17 12.47 11.22 5.57
C GLN A 17 12.82 12.41 6.49
N VAL A 18 13.96 13.08 6.24
CA VAL A 18 14.64 14.00 7.19
C VAL A 18 13.75 14.96 8.01
N SER A 19 12.62 15.41 7.45
CA SER A 19 11.61 16.23 8.15
C SER A 19 10.15 15.77 7.95
N GLU A 20 9.91 14.65 7.28
CA GLU A 20 8.58 14.28 6.79
C GLU A 20 8.33 12.77 6.87
N ASN A 21 7.18 12.38 7.45
CA ASN A 21 6.74 11.00 7.48
C ASN A 21 5.82 10.72 6.29
N PHE A 22 5.96 9.53 5.70
CA PHE A 22 5.08 9.00 4.66
C PHE A 22 4.74 7.53 4.93
N VAL A 23 3.66 7.06 4.31
CA VAL A 23 3.25 5.65 4.33
C VAL A 23 3.49 5.06 2.95
N PHE A 24 4.33 4.02 2.89
CA PHE A 24 4.44 3.15 1.73
C PHE A 24 3.49 1.96 1.90
N ALA A 25 2.63 1.75 0.92
CA ALA A 25 1.67 0.66 0.86
C ALA A 25 2.11 -0.36 -0.20
N ILE A 26 2.09 -1.64 0.16
CA ILE A 26 2.34 -2.77 -0.75
C ILE A 26 1.17 -3.74 -0.61
N PHE A 27 0.36 -3.89 -1.65
CA PHE A 27 -0.70 -4.90 -1.70
C PHE A 27 -0.23 -6.08 -2.54
N PHE A 28 0.09 -7.19 -1.86
CA PHE A 28 0.32 -8.48 -2.49
C PHE A 28 -1.04 -9.09 -2.83
N THR A 29 -1.32 -9.26 -4.12
CA THR A 29 -2.63 -9.74 -4.59
C THR A 29 -2.51 -10.53 -5.89
N TYR A 30 -3.65 -10.86 -6.50
CA TYR A 30 -3.72 -11.58 -7.77
C TYR A 30 -4.59 -10.81 -8.77
N LEU A 31 -4.08 -10.64 -9.99
CA LEU A 31 -4.80 -10.12 -11.14
C LEU A 31 -4.96 -11.25 -12.15
N ASP A 32 -6.21 -11.63 -12.42
CA ASP A 32 -6.60 -12.65 -13.40
C ASP A 32 -5.85 -13.99 -13.24
N GLY A 33 -5.60 -14.35 -11.98
CA GLY A 33 -4.91 -15.58 -11.56
C GLY A 33 -3.39 -15.45 -11.41
N GLN A 34 -2.78 -14.38 -11.92
CA GLN A 34 -1.34 -14.12 -11.77
C GLN A 34 -1.04 -13.28 -10.52
N PRO A 35 0.03 -13.56 -9.77
CA PRO A 35 0.42 -12.74 -8.64
C PRO A 35 0.92 -11.37 -9.12
N ILE A 36 0.42 -10.29 -8.51
CA ILE A 36 0.88 -8.92 -8.78
C ILE A 36 1.12 -8.17 -7.47
N TRP A 37 1.97 -7.14 -7.54
CA TRP A 37 2.18 -6.20 -6.43
C TRP A 37 1.64 -4.84 -6.85
N VAL A 38 0.72 -4.30 -6.06
CA VAL A 38 0.15 -2.97 -6.24
C VAL A 38 0.72 -2.08 -5.14
N VAL A 39 1.48 -1.04 -5.50
CA VAL A 39 2.27 -0.24 -4.56
C VAL A 39 1.93 1.24 -4.64
N GLY A 40 2.12 1.98 -3.55
CA GLY A 40 1.84 3.42 -3.52
C GLY A 40 2.45 4.12 -2.32
N ASN A 41 2.73 5.41 -2.45
CA ASN A 41 3.19 6.25 -1.34
C ASN A 41 2.12 7.31 -1.04
N SER A 42 1.88 7.59 0.24
CA SER A 42 1.19 8.82 0.63
C SER A 42 1.99 10.03 0.17
N SER A 43 1.35 11.20 0.09
CA SER A 43 2.13 12.44 0.08
C SER A 43 3.01 12.50 1.33
N PRO A 44 4.21 13.10 1.24
CA PRO A 44 4.95 13.54 2.43
C PRO A 44 4.13 14.52 3.27
N ALA A 45 4.62 14.79 4.49
CA ALA A 45 3.99 15.71 5.45
C ALA A 45 2.56 15.32 5.89
N LEU A 46 2.35 14.05 6.25
CA LEU A 46 1.19 13.59 7.03
C LEU A 46 1.20 14.17 8.47
N THR A 47 1.03 15.49 8.57
CA THR A 47 1.13 16.30 9.81
C THR A 47 -0.23 16.65 10.40
N GLN A 48 -1.33 16.33 9.69
CA GLN A 48 -2.69 16.58 10.12
C GLN A 48 -3.42 15.26 10.40
N PRO A 49 -4.18 15.14 11.50
CA PRO A 49 -5.04 13.99 11.75
C PRO A 49 -6.11 13.86 10.66
N GLY A 50 -6.27 12.67 10.10
CA GLY A 50 -7.30 12.38 9.11
C GLY A 50 -7.03 11.10 8.30
N PRO A 51 -7.91 10.76 7.34
CA PRO A 51 -7.70 9.64 6.45
C PRO A 51 -6.50 9.85 5.53
N VAL A 52 -5.65 8.84 5.37
CA VAL A 52 -4.49 8.89 4.47
C VAL A 52 -4.89 8.37 3.09
N ALA A 53 -4.88 9.24 2.09
CA ALA A 53 -5.09 8.86 0.69
C ALA A 53 -3.75 8.48 0.04
N ILE A 54 -3.74 7.37 -0.70
CA ILE A 54 -2.56 6.85 -1.41
C ILE A 54 -3.00 6.49 -2.84
N GLN A 55 -2.32 7.07 -3.83
CA GLN A 55 -2.43 6.62 -5.21
C GLN A 55 -1.60 5.36 -5.39
N MET A 56 -2.18 4.35 -6.03
CA MET A 56 -1.62 3.03 -6.17
C MET A 56 -1.28 2.74 -7.63
N SER A 57 -0.19 2.01 -7.85
CA SER A 57 0.35 1.69 -9.16
C SER A 57 0.81 0.24 -9.26
N THR A 58 0.78 -0.29 -10.48
CA THR A 58 1.51 -1.49 -10.88
C THR A 58 2.84 -1.08 -11.51
N LEU A 59 3.85 -1.94 -11.44
CA LEU A 59 5.11 -1.78 -12.16
C LEU A 59 5.35 -3.02 -13.01
N GLU A 60 5.73 -2.81 -14.28
CA GLU A 60 6.08 -3.89 -15.20
C GLU A 60 7.47 -3.65 -15.82
N ASN A 61 8.03 -4.69 -16.44
CA ASN A 61 9.33 -4.67 -17.12
C ASN A 61 10.54 -4.27 -16.26
N GLY A 62 10.47 -4.42 -14.93
CA GLY A 62 11.64 -4.32 -14.05
C GLY A 62 12.41 -5.65 -13.97
N GLU A 63 13.74 -5.60 -14.00
CA GLU A 63 14.64 -6.75 -13.78
C GLU A 63 15.46 -6.59 -12.48
N PHE A 64 16.14 -7.66 -12.02
CA PHE A 64 16.97 -7.56 -10.82
C PHE A 64 18.21 -6.71 -11.06
N ILE A 65 18.66 -6.01 -10.02
CA ILE A 65 19.85 -5.12 -10.07
C ILE A 65 21.17 -5.86 -10.43
N SER A 66 21.18 -7.19 -10.34
CA SER A 66 22.30 -8.04 -10.74
C SER A 66 22.32 -8.42 -12.22
N ASP A 67 21.23 -8.18 -12.96
CA ASP A 67 21.07 -8.70 -14.32
C ASP A 67 21.85 -7.81 -15.31
N PRO A 68 22.72 -8.38 -16.17
CA PRO A 68 23.66 -7.60 -16.99
C PRO A 68 23.00 -6.80 -18.12
N ASN A 69 21.72 -7.06 -18.41
CA ASN A 69 20.96 -6.45 -19.50
C ASN A 69 19.74 -5.66 -18.98
N GLN A 70 19.86 -5.04 -17.79
CA GLN A 70 18.76 -4.29 -17.20
C GLN A 70 18.08 -3.36 -18.22
N PRO A 71 16.73 -3.36 -18.30
CA PRO A 71 16.01 -2.45 -19.17
C PRO A 71 16.27 -1.00 -18.75
N PRO A 72 16.43 -0.07 -19.71
CA PRO A 72 16.43 1.36 -19.46
C PRO A 72 15.25 1.82 -18.61
N ALA A 73 15.45 2.83 -17.76
CA ALA A 73 14.45 3.28 -16.78
C ALA A 73 13.14 3.79 -17.42
N ASP A 74 13.17 4.22 -18.69
CA ASP A 74 12.02 4.63 -19.48
C ASP A 74 11.23 3.44 -20.08
N GLN A 75 11.73 2.21 -19.94
CA GLN A 75 11.02 0.97 -20.32
C GLN A 75 10.30 0.30 -19.14
N VAL A 76 10.60 0.71 -17.90
CA VAL A 76 9.84 0.32 -16.71
C VAL A 76 8.54 1.13 -16.70
N THR A 77 7.41 0.46 -16.94
CA THR A 77 6.09 1.12 -16.95
C THR A 77 5.55 1.22 -15.53
N VAL A 78 4.91 2.35 -15.22
CA VAL A 78 4.24 2.60 -13.95
C VAL A 78 2.81 3.03 -14.24
N ASP A 79 1.90 2.06 -14.20
CA ASP A 79 0.50 2.27 -14.56
C ASP A 79 -0.34 2.53 -13.31
N SER A 80 -1.41 3.31 -13.45
CA SER A 80 -2.33 3.60 -12.36
C SER A 80 -3.18 2.37 -12.05
N ALA A 81 -3.06 1.85 -10.83
CA ALA A 81 -3.93 0.79 -10.33
C ALA A 81 -5.23 1.36 -9.77
N GLY A 82 -5.23 2.62 -9.34
CA GLY A 82 -6.32 3.27 -8.62
C GLY A 82 -5.84 3.88 -7.30
N SER A 83 -6.64 3.80 -6.24
CA SER A 83 -6.29 4.42 -4.96
C SER A 83 -6.82 3.67 -3.74
N ILE A 84 -6.20 3.92 -2.59
CA ILE A 84 -6.72 3.53 -1.27
C ILE A 84 -6.82 4.74 -0.35
N GLN A 85 -7.76 4.68 0.59
CA GLN A 85 -7.92 5.62 1.69
C GLN A 85 -7.91 4.84 3.00
N ILE A 86 -6.98 5.18 3.88
CA ILE A 86 -6.75 4.49 5.16
C ILE A 86 -7.31 5.35 6.29
N GLU A 87 -8.21 4.76 7.08
CA GLU A 87 -8.81 5.35 8.28
C GLU A 87 -8.37 4.55 9.51
N VAL A 88 -7.92 5.22 10.57
CA VAL A 88 -7.60 4.56 11.85
C VAL A 88 -8.90 4.37 12.63
N ILE A 89 -9.23 3.13 12.99
CA ILE A 89 -10.35 2.81 13.89
C ILE A 89 -9.87 2.85 15.33
N ASP A 90 -8.75 2.17 15.60
CA ASP A 90 -8.03 2.19 16.87
C ASP A 90 -6.55 1.80 16.66
N CYS A 91 -5.80 1.71 17.74
CA CYS A 91 -4.35 1.44 17.73
C CYS A 91 -3.92 0.09 17.10
N ASN A 92 -4.86 -0.83 16.86
CA ASN A 92 -4.60 -2.13 16.24
C ASN A 92 -5.50 -2.39 15.02
N ARG A 93 -6.46 -1.52 14.69
CA ARG A 93 -7.40 -1.72 13.57
C ARG A 93 -7.50 -0.50 12.67
N ILE A 94 -7.43 -0.75 11.37
CA ILE A 94 -7.65 0.25 10.32
C ILE A 94 -8.78 -0.20 9.40
N ARG A 95 -9.47 0.77 8.79
CA ARG A 95 -10.30 0.56 7.61
C ARG A 95 -9.56 1.04 6.39
N VAL A 96 -9.60 0.26 5.33
CA VAL A 96 -9.05 0.63 4.02
C VAL A 96 -10.18 0.61 3.02
N ASN A 97 -10.61 1.81 2.61
CA ASN A 97 -11.50 1.98 1.46
C ASN A 97 -10.62 1.96 0.20
N TYR A 98 -11.05 1.28 -0.85
CA TYR A 98 -10.27 1.14 -2.09
C TYR A 98 -11.12 1.38 -3.33
N ASP A 99 -10.46 1.89 -4.37
CA ASP A 99 -10.96 1.96 -5.74
C ASP A 99 -9.88 1.44 -6.69
N PHE A 100 -10.10 0.26 -7.25
CA PHE A 100 -9.23 -0.34 -8.27
C PHE A 100 -9.93 -0.45 -9.64
N SER A 101 -10.86 0.48 -9.92
CA SER A 101 -11.54 0.60 -11.22
C SER A 101 -10.59 0.72 -12.42
N PRO A 102 -9.40 1.37 -12.33
CA PRO A 102 -8.41 1.36 -13.42
C PRO A 102 -7.91 -0.03 -13.82
N LEU A 103 -7.83 -0.98 -12.88
CA LEU A 103 -7.52 -2.40 -13.17
C LEU A 103 -8.75 -3.22 -13.59
N GLY A 104 -9.88 -2.56 -13.91
CA GLY A 104 -11.16 -3.22 -14.16
C GLY A 104 -11.73 -3.95 -12.94
N LYS A 105 -11.29 -3.60 -11.73
CA LYS A 105 -11.78 -4.18 -10.47
C LYS A 105 -12.76 -3.22 -9.79
N GLY A 106 -13.39 -3.66 -8.70
CA GLY A 106 -14.40 -2.86 -8.00
C GLY A 106 -13.82 -1.83 -7.02
N THR A 107 -14.73 -1.01 -6.49
CA THR A 107 -14.53 -0.30 -5.22
C THR A 107 -14.93 -1.20 -4.05
N GLY A 108 -14.47 -0.86 -2.84
CA GLY A 108 -14.89 -1.57 -1.63
C GLY A 108 -14.22 -1.06 -0.37
N SER A 109 -14.38 -1.81 0.72
CA SER A 109 -13.77 -1.52 2.01
C SER A 109 -13.38 -2.81 2.72
N MET A 110 -12.25 -2.79 3.43
CA MET A 110 -11.78 -3.89 4.27
C MET A 110 -11.26 -3.37 5.59
N GLU A 111 -11.55 -4.07 6.68
CA GLU A 111 -10.92 -3.84 7.98
C GLU A 111 -9.73 -4.78 8.15
N LEU A 112 -8.62 -4.25 8.66
CA LEU A 112 -7.35 -4.95 8.82
C LEU A 112 -6.83 -4.82 10.25
N ASP A 113 -6.36 -5.93 10.80
CA ASP A 113 -5.72 -6.00 12.11
C ASP A 113 -4.19 -5.84 12.01
N ARG A 114 -3.61 -5.19 13.01
CA ARG A 114 -2.17 -4.96 13.13
C ARG A 114 -1.42 -6.27 13.43
N LEU A 115 -0.69 -6.78 12.45
CA LEU A 115 0.11 -8.00 12.59
C LEU A 115 1.46 -7.80 13.30
N VAL A 116 2.07 -6.61 13.19
CA VAL A 116 3.40 -6.31 13.74
C VAL A 116 3.46 -4.93 14.43
N ARG A 117 4.29 -4.81 15.47
CA ARG A 117 4.49 -3.58 16.26
C ARG A 117 5.96 -3.16 16.23
N ILE A 118 6.22 -1.92 15.81
CA ILE A 118 7.51 -1.25 15.99
C ILE A 118 7.62 -0.90 17.47
N ALA A 119 8.68 -1.35 18.14
CA ALA A 119 8.92 -1.01 19.54
C ALA A 119 9.18 0.50 19.69
N GLY A 120 8.57 1.14 20.70
CA GLY A 120 8.68 2.58 20.94
C GLY A 120 7.61 3.44 20.27
N TYR A 121 6.89 2.92 19.26
CA TYR A 121 5.75 3.60 18.62
C TYR A 121 4.44 3.00 19.12
N ASP A 122 4.12 3.35 20.36
CA ASP A 122 2.89 2.98 21.03
C ASP A 122 1.81 4.00 20.70
N CYS A 123 0.81 3.58 19.93
CA CYS A 123 -0.41 4.36 19.78
C CYS A 123 -1.09 4.45 21.15
N ASN A 124 -1.23 5.67 21.65
CA ASN A 124 -1.93 5.96 22.89
C ASN A 124 -3.34 6.46 22.55
N PRO A 125 -4.41 5.68 22.80
CA PRO A 125 -5.78 6.09 22.48
C PRO A 125 -6.35 7.14 23.47
N LEU A 126 -5.53 7.66 24.38
CA LEU A 126 -5.89 8.59 25.46
C LEU A 126 -4.95 9.82 25.54
N GLN A 127 -4.39 10.25 24.41
CA GLN A 127 -3.63 11.50 24.27
C GLN A 127 -4.22 12.38 23.16
#